data_AF-A0A2P2JY49-F1
#
_entry.id   AF-A0A2P2JY49-F1
#
_cell.length_a   1.000
_cell.length_b   1.000
_cell.length_c   1.000
_cell.angle_alpha   90.00
_cell.angle_beta   90.00
_cell.angle_gamma   90.00
#
_symmetry.space_group_name_H-M   'P 1'
#
loop_
_entity.id
_entity.type
_entity.pdbx_description
1 polymer ?
#
loop_
_entity_poly.entity_id
_entity_poly.type
_entity_poly.pdbx_seq_one_letter_code
_entity_poly.pdbx_strand_id
1 'polypeptide(L)'
;MTENVSSILSVDDMLPAVAQGAIGIACRSDDGKMANYLASLNHEDTRLAVACERAFLETLDGSCRTPIAGYACKDEDGNCTFKGLVASPDGTRVLETSRKGPYTLDDMVRMGNDAGKELLSRAGPGFFNS
;
A
#
# COMPACT_ATOMS: atom_id res chain seq x y z
N MET A 1 -9.92 -10.93 -21.59
CA MET A 1 -9.81 -10.21 -20.30
C MET A 1 -9.66 -8.69 -20.44
N THR A 2 -9.11 -8.15 -21.53
CA THR A 2 -9.05 -6.68 -21.77
C THR A 2 -10.25 -6.13 -22.53
N GLU A 3 -11.09 -7.00 -23.11
CA GLU A 3 -12.22 -6.62 -23.99
C GLU A 3 -13.30 -5.74 -23.34
N ASN A 4 -13.36 -5.72 -22.01
CA ASN A 4 -14.32 -4.92 -21.25
C ASN A 4 -13.69 -3.69 -20.58
N VAL A 5 -12.41 -3.40 -20.83
CA VAL A 5 -11.72 -2.24 -20.24
C VAL A 5 -11.90 -1.04 -21.15
N SER A 6 -12.67 -0.04 -20.70
CA SER A 6 -12.88 1.21 -21.46
C SER A 6 -11.67 2.13 -21.41
N SER A 7 -10.99 2.19 -20.26
CA SER A 7 -9.77 2.97 -20.06
C SER A 7 -8.98 2.44 -18.87
N ILE A 8 -7.68 2.72 -18.85
CA ILE A 8 -6.81 2.55 -17.69
C ILE A 8 -6.69 3.93 -17.04
N LEU A 9 -7.06 4.04 -15.78
CA LEU A 9 -6.88 5.28 -15.01
C LEU A 9 -5.43 5.38 -14.56
N SER A 10 -4.85 6.59 -14.67
CA SER A 10 -3.50 6.81 -14.17
C SER A 10 -3.49 6.80 -12.65
N VAL A 11 -2.31 6.58 -12.06
CA VAL A 11 -2.10 6.63 -10.60
C VAL A 11 -2.44 8.00 -10.02
N ASP A 12 -2.30 9.06 -10.84
CA ASP A 12 -2.65 10.43 -10.45
C ASP A 12 -4.16 10.69 -10.52
N ASP A 13 -4.89 10.00 -11.40
CA ASP A 13 -6.36 10.09 -11.48
C ASP A 13 -7.04 9.26 -10.39
N MET A 14 -6.52 8.06 -10.12
CA MET A 14 -7.08 7.14 -9.14
C MET A 14 -5.97 6.32 -8.49
N LEU A 15 -5.58 6.74 -7.29
CA LEU A 15 -4.58 6.02 -6.51
C LEU A 15 -5.08 4.60 -6.18
N PRO A 16 -4.31 3.54 -6.46
CA PRO A 16 -4.72 2.16 -6.21
C PRO A 16 -4.99 1.84 -4.74
N ALA A 17 -5.84 0.84 -4.51
CA ALA A 17 -5.94 0.22 -3.19
C ALA A 17 -4.60 -0.42 -2.80
N VAL A 18 -4.34 -0.49 -1.49
CA VAL A 18 -3.14 -1.15 -0.94
C VAL A 18 -3.05 -2.59 -1.45
N ALA A 19 -1.89 -2.94 -2.00
CA ALA A 19 -1.56 -4.23 -2.60
C ALA A 19 -2.40 -4.62 -3.84
N GLN A 20 -3.04 -3.66 -4.52
CA GLN A 20 -3.83 -3.95 -5.72
C GLN A 20 -2.97 -4.59 -6.82
N GLY A 21 -3.45 -5.72 -7.36
CA GLY A 21 -2.77 -6.47 -8.42
C GLY A 21 -1.73 -7.49 -7.93
N ALA A 22 -1.37 -7.48 -6.64
CA ALA A 22 -0.51 -8.51 -6.05
C ALA A 22 -1.33 -9.74 -5.62
N ILE A 23 -0.76 -10.93 -5.80
CA ILE A 23 -1.32 -12.19 -5.27
C ILE A 23 -0.49 -12.60 -4.05
N GLY A 24 -1.14 -12.67 -2.88
CA GLY A 24 -0.55 -13.21 -1.66
C GLY A 24 -0.94 -14.67 -1.44
N ILE A 25 0.02 -15.51 -1.04
CA ILE A 25 -0.22 -16.91 -0.67
C ILE A 25 0.10 -17.09 0.82
N ALA A 26 -0.86 -17.57 1.60
CA ALA A 26 -0.67 -17.87 3.01
C ALA A 26 -0.43 -19.36 3.22
N CYS A 27 0.47 -19.70 4.14
CA CYS A 27 0.65 -21.04 4.67
C CYS A 27 0.77 -21.00 6.20
N ARG A 28 0.76 -22.17 6.84
CA ARG A 28 1.00 -22.24 8.29
C ARG A 28 2.43 -21.82 8.60
N SER A 29 2.61 -21.09 9.70
CA SER A 29 3.92 -20.56 10.11
C SER A 29 4.92 -21.65 10.49
N ASP A 30 4.47 -22.84 10.87
CA ASP A 30 5.29 -23.99 11.25
C ASP A 30 5.54 -25.00 10.10
N ASP A 31 5.00 -24.73 8.91
CA ASP A 31 5.16 -25.61 7.74
C ASP A 31 6.34 -25.18 6.86
N GLY A 32 7.56 -25.48 7.31
CA GLY A 32 8.79 -25.15 6.59
C GLY A 32 8.87 -25.75 5.18
N LYS A 33 8.18 -26.87 4.93
CA LYS A 33 8.11 -27.48 3.60
C LYS A 33 7.32 -26.60 2.64
N MET A 34 6.14 -26.11 3.06
CA MET A 34 5.35 -25.18 2.26
C MET A 34 6.07 -23.84 2.07
N ALA A 35 6.70 -23.31 3.12
CA ALA A 35 7.48 -22.07 3.02
C ALA A 35 8.57 -22.16 1.93
N ASN A 36 9.29 -23.28 1.88
CA ASN A 36 10.32 -23.51 0.85
C ASN A 36 9.75 -23.57 -0.58
N TYR A 37 8.56 -24.15 -0.77
CA TYR A 37 7.92 -24.17 -2.09
C TYR A 37 7.41 -22.79 -2.51
N LEU A 38 6.89 -22.00 -1.57
CA LEU A 38 6.38 -20.66 -1.85
C LEU A 38 7.49 -19.64 -2.10
N ALA A 39 8.70 -19.86 -1.54
CA ALA A 39 9.83 -18.95 -1.71
C ALA A 39 10.20 -18.72 -3.18
N SER A 40 10.05 -19.72 -4.06
CA SER A 40 10.34 -19.58 -5.50
C SER A 40 9.30 -18.78 -6.27
N LEU A 41 8.10 -18.60 -5.71
CA LEU A 41 7.02 -17.80 -6.31
C LEU A 41 7.12 -16.32 -5.91
N ASN A 42 7.92 -15.99 -4.90
CA ASN A 42 8.00 -14.64 -4.36
C ASN A 42 8.80 -13.73 -5.28
N HIS A 43 8.15 -12.66 -5.74
CA HIS A 43 8.81 -11.57 -6.48
C HIS A 43 9.24 -10.48 -5.50
N GLU A 44 10.54 -10.30 -5.33
CA GLU A 44 11.11 -9.45 -4.26
C GLU A 44 10.69 -7.99 -4.38
N ASP A 45 10.69 -7.43 -5.59
CA ASP A 45 10.32 -6.02 -5.80
C ASP A 45 8.87 -5.74 -5.43
N THR A 46 7.96 -6.68 -5.74
CA THR A 46 6.55 -6.60 -5.33
C THR A 46 6.40 -6.81 -3.84
N ARG A 47 7.15 -7.74 -3.23
CA ARG A 47 7.13 -7.96 -1.78
C ARG A 47 7.48 -6.68 -1.01
N LEU A 48 8.49 -5.96 -1.47
CA LEU A 48 8.94 -4.70 -0.85
C LEU A 48 7.91 -3.58 -1.02
N ALA A 49 7.33 -3.40 -2.22
CA ALA A 49 6.25 -2.45 -2.45
C ALA A 49 5.06 -2.71 -1.49
N VAL A 50 4.58 -3.96 -1.49
CA VAL A 50 3.47 -4.39 -0.65
C VAL A 50 3.80 -4.24 0.84
N ALA A 51 5.05 -4.42 1.27
CA ALA A 51 5.45 -4.17 2.66
C ALA A 51 5.28 -2.71 3.07
N CYS A 52 5.65 -1.75 2.21
CA CYS A 52 5.41 -0.32 2.45
C CYS A 52 3.90 -0.02 2.54
N GLU A 53 3.13 -0.47 1.55
CA GLU A 53 1.70 -0.20 1.45
C GLU A 53 0.91 -0.82 2.62
N ARG A 54 1.28 -2.03 3.05
CA ARG A 54 0.64 -2.70 4.19
C ARG A 54 1.00 -2.06 5.52
N ALA A 55 2.25 -1.63 5.71
CA ALA A 55 2.66 -0.90 6.92
C ALA A 55 1.87 0.41 7.07
N PHE A 56 1.64 1.11 5.94
CA PHE A 56 0.77 2.27 5.89
C PHE A 56 -0.68 1.96 6.28
N LEU A 57 -1.28 0.91 5.69
CA LEU A 57 -2.65 0.50 5.99
C LEU A 57 -2.84 0.07 7.46
N GLU A 58 -1.91 -0.73 7.97
CA GLU A 58 -1.91 -1.23 9.35
C GLU A 58 -1.80 -0.09 10.35
N THR A 59 -0.93 0.90 10.07
CA THR A 59 -0.79 2.10 10.91
C THR A 59 -2.10 2.89 11.00
N LEU A 60 -2.88 2.94 9.92
CA LEU A 60 -4.15 3.65 9.86
C LEU A 60 -5.32 2.88 10.49
N ASP A 61 -5.10 1.66 10.99
CA ASP A 61 -6.15 0.71 11.41
C ASP A 61 -7.21 0.52 10.31
N GLY A 62 -6.76 0.51 9.05
CA GLY A 62 -7.60 0.47 7.86
C GLY A 62 -8.12 -0.94 7.55
N SER A 63 -9.24 -1.00 6.85
CA SER A 63 -9.81 -2.25 6.32
C SER A 63 -10.18 -2.10 4.83
N CYS A 64 -10.69 -3.16 4.21
CA CYS A 64 -11.18 -3.10 2.83
C CYS A 64 -12.39 -2.16 2.62
N ARG A 65 -12.96 -1.61 3.70
CA ARG A 65 -14.10 -0.68 3.65
C ARG A 65 -13.73 0.76 3.96
N THR A 66 -12.50 1.00 4.43
CA THR A 66 -12.03 2.36 4.67
C THR A 66 -11.51 2.96 3.37
N PRO A 67 -11.88 4.21 3.02
CA PRO A 67 -11.43 4.90 1.81
C PRO A 67 -9.94 5.29 1.92
N ILE A 68 -9.08 4.29 1.76
CA ILE A 68 -7.63 4.36 1.90
C ILE A 68 -7.00 3.81 0.62
N ALA A 69 -6.06 4.56 0.05
CA ALA A 69 -5.30 4.17 -1.12
C ALA A 69 -3.80 4.31 -0.82
N GLY A 70 -2.98 3.47 -1.45
CA GLY A 70 -1.55 3.40 -1.19
C GLY A 70 -0.83 2.66 -2.29
N TYR A 71 0.19 3.28 -2.85
CA TYR A 71 0.98 2.73 -3.94
C TYR A 71 2.46 3.03 -3.76
N ALA A 72 3.28 1.98 -3.75
CA ALA A 72 4.73 2.06 -3.71
C ALA A 72 5.32 1.51 -5.02
N CYS A 73 6.22 2.25 -5.64
CA CYS A 73 6.95 1.78 -6.81
C CYS A 73 8.43 2.15 -6.74
N LYS A 74 9.24 1.47 -7.56
CA LYS A 74 10.65 1.77 -7.74
C LYS A 74 10.80 2.79 -8.88
N ASP A 75 11.55 3.86 -8.64
CA ASP A 75 11.89 4.85 -9.65
C ASP A 75 13.11 4.44 -10.50
N GLU A 76 13.47 5.26 -11.48
CA GLU A 76 14.59 5.00 -12.41
C GLU A 76 15.95 4.91 -11.69
N ASP A 77 16.09 5.57 -10.53
CA ASP A 77 17.30 5.56 -9.72
C ASP A 77 17.36 4.38 -8.73
N GLY A 78 16.33 3.53 -8.72
CA GLY A 78 16.23 2.38 -7.82
C GLY A 78 15.70 2.72 -6.42
N ASN A 79 15.16 3.92 -6.21
CA ASN A 79 14.56 4.35 -4.95
C ASN A 79 13.05 4.07 -4.93
N CYS A 80 12.46 4.00 -3.75
CA CYS A 80 11.01 3.98 -3.58
C CYS A 80 10.43 5.36 -3.81
N THR A 81 9.32 5.41 -4.54
CA THR A 81 8.34 6.48 -4.49
C THR A 81 7.03 5.88 -3.94
N PHE A 82 6.59 6.38 -2.79
CA PHE A 82 5.33 6.01 -2.16
C PHE A 82 4.34 7.18 -2.19
N LYS A 83 3.09 6.89 -2.54
CA LYS A 83 1.94 7.80 -2.42
C LYS A 83 0.87 7.12 -1.57
N GLY A 84 0.29 7.88 -0.64
CA GLY A 84 -0.80 7.41 0.22
C GLY A 84 -1.91 8.46 0.34
N LEU A 85 -3.14 7.99 0.49
CA LEU A 85 -4.33 8.84 0.58
C LEU A 85 -5.34 8.25 1.57
N VAL A 86 -6.00 9.13 2.33
CA VAL A 86 -7.24 8.83 3.08
C VAL A 86 -8.31 9.83 2.68
N ALA A 87 -9.55 9.37 2.50
CA ALA A 87 -10.69 10.24 2.24
C ALA A 87 -11.78 10.09 3.32
N SER A 88 -12.67 11.05 3.46
CA SER A 88 -13.91 10.85 4.22
C SER A 88 -14.87 9.95 3.41
N PRO A 89 -15.76 9.19 4.07
CA PRO A 89 -16.78 8.37 3.38
C PRO A 89 -17.63 9.10 2.35
N ASP A 90 -17.91 10.39 2.57
CA ASP A 90 -18.65 11.27 1.65
C ASP A 90 -17.77 11.89 0.54
N GLY A 91 -16.45 11.66 0.58
CA GLY A 91 -15.47 12.19 -0.38
C GLY A 91 -15.17 13.69 -0.26
N THR A 92 -15.74 14.40 0.73
CA THR A 92 -15.57 15.86 0.86
C THR A 92 -14.20 16.26 1.39
N ARG A 93 -13.52 15.36 2.09
CA ARG A 93 -12.17 15.56 2.63
C ARG A 93 -11.25 14.49 2.09
N VAL A 94 -10.12 14.92 1.54
CA VAL A 94 -9.05 14.05 1.05
C VAL A 94 -7.73 14.53 1.64
N LEU A 95 -6.98 13.61 2.24
CA LEU A 95 -5.64 13.88 2.77
C LEU A 95 -4.64 12.96 2.10
N GLU A 96 -3.61 13.56 1.52
CA GLU A 96 -2.57 12.86 0.78
C GLU A 96 -1.22 13.01 1.46
N THR A 97 -0.33 12.04 1.22
CA THR A 97 1.05 12.03 1.68
C THR A 97 1.94 11.30 0.66
N SER A 98 3.24 11.56 0.71
CA SER A 98 4.22 10.89 -0.14
C SER A 98 5.56 10.68 0.59
N ARG A 99 6.31 9.67 0.17
CA ARG A 99 7.67 9.39 0.66
C ARG A 99 8.58 9.01 -0.50
N LYS A 100 9.87 9.33 -0.35
CA LYS A 100 10.95 8.86 -1.22
C LYS A 100 12.10 8.37 -0.36
N GLY A 101 12.71 7.24 -0.73
CA GLY A 101 13.81 6.68 0.04
C GLY A 101 14.35 5.38 -0.54
N PRO A 102 15.34 4.74 0.10
CA PRO A 102 15.92 3.49 -0.41
C PRO A 102 14.89 2.37 -0.51
N TYR A 103 15.04 1.51 -1.52
CA TYR A 103 14.12 0.39 -1.78
C TYR A 103 14.55 -0.88 -1.01
N THR A 104 14.69 -0.77 0.32
CA THR A 104 15.02 -1.90 1.21
C THR A 104 13.87 -2.20 2.16
N LEU A 105 13.74 -3.43 2.67
CA LEU A 105 12.61 -3.82 3.51
C LEU A 105 12.40 -2.89 4.71
N ASP A 106 13.47 -2.56 5.43
CA ASP A 106 13.39 -1.71 6.62
C ASP A 106 12.98 -0.27 6.28
N ASP A 107 13.51 0.28 5.18
CA ASP A 107 13.15 1.61 4.71
C ASP A 107 11.70 1.66 4.22
N MET A 108 11.26 0.64 3.49
CA MET A 108 9.89 0.50 2.98
C MET A 108 8.87 0.47 4.12
N VAL A 109 9.09 -0.38 5.13
CA VAL A 109 8.22 -0.47 6.31
C VAL A 109 8.23 0.85 7.10
N ARG A 110 9.41 1.47 7.27
CA ARG A 110 9.53 2.76 7.97
C ARG A 110 8.76 3.87 7.25
N MET A 111 8.87 3.97 5.93
CA MET A 111 8.14 4.97 5.13
C MET A 111 6.62 4.78 5.22
N GLY A 112 6.13 3.54 5.11
CA GLY A 112 4.70 3.26 5.25
C GLY A 112 4.15 3.66 6.63
N ASN A 113 4.85 3.28 7.70
CA ASN A 113 4.47 3.64 9.07
C ASN A 113 4.49 5.16 9.32
N ASP A 114 5.51 5.84 8.82
CA ASP A 114 5.65 7.29 8.99
C ASP A 114 4.53 8.05 8.25
N ALA A 115 4.23 7.65 7.02
CA ALA A 115 3.13 8.20 6.24
C ALA A 115 1.76 7.98 6.91
N GLY A 116 1.52 6.79 7.48
CA GLY A 116 0.28 6.49 8.18
C GLY A 116 0.09 7.36 9.43
N LYS A 117 1.16 7.54 10.22
CA LYS A 117 1.16 8.40 11.42
C LYS A 117 0.88 9.86 11.07
N GLU A 118 1.47 10.36 9.99
CA GLU A 118 1.21 11.71 9.50
C GLU A 118 -0.28 11.90 9.19
N LEU A 119 -0.88 10.98 8.44
CA LEU A 119 -2.29 11.07 8.08
C LEU A 119 -3.21 10.91 9.28
N LEU A 120 -2.92 10.03 10.24
CA LEU A 120 -3.67 9.94 11.51
C LEU A 120 -3.67 11.27 12.26
N SER A 121 -2.49 11.91 12.36
CA SER A 121 -2.35 13.20 13.05
C SER A 121 -3.15 14.31 12.34
N ARG A 122 -3.26 14.27 11.01
CA ARG A 122 -3.97 15.28 10.21
C ARG A 122 -5.48 15.03 10.11
N ALA A 123 -5.89 13.76 10.09
CA ALA A 123 -7.29 13.35 10.00
C ALA A 123 -8.09 13.81 11.22
N GLY A 124 -7.50 13.66 12.41
CA GLY A 124 -8.14 13.95 13.69
C GLY A 124 -9.22 12.92 14.07
N PRO A 125 -9.81 13.04 15.27
CA PRO A 125 -10.83 12.10 15.73
C PRO A 125 -12.08 12.15 14.84
N GLY A 126 -12.63 10.98 14.51
CA GLY A 126 -13.90 10.86 13.78
C GLY A 126 -13.83 10.97 12.26
N PHE A 127 -12.64 11.14 11.66
CA PHE A 127 -12.48 11.28 10.20
C PHE A 127 -13.10 10.14 9.37
N PHE A 128 -12.98 8.90 9.86
CA PHE A 128 -13.55 7.72 9.17
C PHE A 128 -15.03 7.47 9.50
N ASN A 129 -15.62 8.27 10.41
CA ASN A 129 -17.01 8.17 10.84
C ASN A 129 -17.87 9.37 10.37
N SER A 130 -17.27 10.34 9.68
CA SER A 130 -17.94 11.56 9.21
C SER A 130 -18.61 11.38 7.86
#